data_AF-A0A8S1IY34-F1
#
_entry.id   AF-A0A8S1IY34-F1
#
_cell.length_a   1.000
_cell.length_b   1.000
_cell.length_c   1.000
_cell.angle_alpha   90.00
_cell.angle_beta   90.00
_cell.angle_gamma   90.00
#
_symmetry.space_group_name_H-M   'P 1'
#
loop_
_entity.id
_entity.type
_entity.pdbx_description
1 polymer ?
#
loop_
_entity_poly.entity_id
_entity_poly.type
_entity_poly.pdbx_seq_one_letter_code
_entity_poly.pdbx_strand_id
1 'polypeptide(L)'
;MALTIVSTQVPTGDAPICDVMLEPYIVIKEGDGPGTACHVPDEGCLESGARFRLRSRWFRAMVHGGSAVCSVHPDREATIQCLLCLRAHAPAPLSFHCGPECLKEHWRMHKDDYHLRQYQNGGVENGYASNGSSYRNSSSHEEWVEVGRSRCYVPTAEDVGCVLKFECSIADSHRPYYQDMGGLCMGSTTARVRPAPQPPVRAIIPLRHLAVPKLRHEGRFTVLTYNILADLYATGDVYGTYCPAWALSWHYRRQNIIKELACYRADIVCLQEVQSDHYEDHVRDAMQELGYIGVFKKKTTEVYTGREMAIDGCATFYRRDRFALIKKYEVEFNKAAMSTANHFPEPQRNAALNRLSKDNVALIVVLESVAPMAARQKQLICVANTHIHANPEHSDVKLWQVHTLLKGLEKIAASADIPIIVAGDFNSEPGSAAHTLMVTGSIDKTHPETAHDPAQFLQTLLPVQHKLSLRSSYSAVFAGNAKDLAVQQQAMRMDPRTHEPLFTNLRRDYGGTLDYIFFTPTLLTPTALLELPSEEEVVRGNSRDSGLPNARYSSDHISLMAEFQLVIPFQLE
;
A
#
# COMPACT_ATOMS: atom_id res chain seq x y z
N MET A 1 -20.46 -0.62 44.22
CA MET A 1 -19.35 0.35 44.28
C MET A 1 -19.55 1.34 43.13
N ALA A 2 -19.17 2.61 43.29
CA ALA A 2 -19.31 3.60 42.21
C ALA A 2 -18.16 3.44 41.20
N LEU A 3 -18.47 3.44 39.90
CA LEU A 3 -17.48 3.59 38.84
C LEU A 3 -17.25 5.07 38.58
N THR A 4 -15.98 5.47 38.47
CA THR A 4 -15.61 6.84 38.14
C THR A 4 -14.65 6.83 36.96
N ILE A 5 -14.90 7.68 35.97
CA ILE A 5 -13.93 7.94 34.89
C ILE A 5 -12.79 8.78 35.49
N VAL A 6 -11.57 8.23 35.45
CA VAL A 6 -10.37 8.86 36.01
C VAL A 6 -9.72 9.78 34.99
N SER A 7 -9.69 9.36 33.73
CA SER A 7 -9.15 10.17 32.64
C SER A 7 -9.75 9.76 31.30
N THR A 8 -9.85 10.75 30.42
CA THR A 8 -10.13 10.57 28.99
C THR A 8 -9.03 11.30 28.22
N GLN A 9 -8.34 10.61 27.33
CA GLN A 9 -7.33 11.20 26.46
C GLN A 9 -7.62 10.79 25.03
N VAL A 10 -7.85 11.76 24.15
CA VAL A 10 -7.71 11.50 22.71
C VAL A 10 -6.21 11.39 22.42
N PRO A 11 -5.73 10.33 21.76
CA PRO A 11 -4.32 10.15 21.48
C PRO A 11 -3.83 11.26 20.54
N THR A 12 -3.20 12.31 21.09
CA THR A 12 -2.60 13.38 20.28
C THR A 12 -1.29 13.84 20.88
N GLY A 13 -0.18 13.24 20.43
CA GLY A 13 1.10 13.95 20.34
C GLY A 13 1.12 14.94 19.17
N ASP A 14 0.26 14.73 18.16
CA ASP A 14 0.09 15.54 16.94
C ASP A 14 -1.37 15.94 16.71
N ALA A 15 -1.61 16.92 15.83
CA ALA A 15 -2.96 17.32 15.43
C ALA A 15 -3.71 16.21 14.64
N PRO A 16 -5.02 15.99 14.88
CA PRO A 16 -5.78 14.93 14.23
C PRO A 16 -5.84 15.13 12.71
N ILE A 17 -5.85 14.04 11.96
CA ILE A 17 -5.85 14.04 10.50
C ILE A 17 -7.23 13.59 9.99
N CYS A 18 -7.75 14.30 8.97
CA CYS A 18 -8.95 13.91 8.24
C CYS A 18 -8.84 12.45 7.77
N ASP A 19 -9.94 11.71 7.86
CA ASP A 19 -10.05 10.30 7.48
C ASP A 19 -9.19 9.32 8.31
N VAL A 20 -8.55 9.77 9.40
CA VAL A 20 -7.84 8.91 10.34
C VAL A 20 -8.64 8.72 11.62
N MET A 21 -8.97 7.47 11.95
CA MET A 21 -9.76 7.13 13.12
C MET A 21 -9.07 7.59 14.42
N LEU A 22 -9.81 8.31 15.24
CA LEU A 22 -9.45 8.68 16.60
C LEU A 22 -10.07 7.68 17.57
N GLU A 23 -9.23 7.03 18.37
CA GLU A 23 -9.65 6.10 19.42
C GLU A 23 -9.24 6.63 20.80
N PRO A 24 -10.19 7.20 21.58
CA PRO A 24 -9.89 7.73 22.90
C PRO A 24 -9.48 6.65 23.89
N TYR A 25 -8.45 6.94 24.68
CA TYR A 25 -8.06 6.16 25.85
C TYR A 25 -8.90 6.60 27.06
N ILE A 26 -9.59 5.65 27.68
CA ILE A 26 -10.50 5.90 28.80
C ILE A 26 -10.03 5.05 29.99
N VAL A 27 -9.77 5.70 31.11
CA VAL A 27 -9.39 5.03 32.36
C VAL A 27 -10.53 5.12 33.34
N ILE A 28 -10.92 3.99 33.92
CA ILE A 28 -12.01 3.89 34.89
C ILE A 28 -11.49 3.25 36.16
N LYS A 29 -12.06 3.67 37.30
CA LYS A 29 -11.75 3.13 38.63
C LYS A 29 -13.04 2.69 39.33
N GLU A 30 -12.98 1.54 40.00
CA GLU A 30 -14.05 1.01 40.82
C GLU A 30 -13.80 1.33 42.30
N GLY A 31 -14.69 2.14 42.91
CA GLY A 31 -14.64 2.51 44.33
C GLY A 31 -13.62 3.59 44.72
N ASP A 32 -13.71 4.04 45.99
CA ASP A 32 -12.92 5.16 46.52
C ASP A 32 -11.54 4.75 47.10
N GLY A 33 -11.24 3.44 47.21
CA GLY A 33 -9.97 2.92 47.73
C GLY A 33 -8.80 3.04 46.75
N PRO A 34 -7.55 2.70 47.13
CA PRO A 34 -6.41 2.61 46.21
C PRO A 34 -6.55 1.38 45.29
N GLY A 35 -7.58 1.36 44.44
CA GLY A 35 -7.80 0.35 43.42
C GLY A 35 -6.96 0.61 42.17
N THR A 36 -6.57 -0.48 41.50
CA THR A 36 -5.79 -0.48 40.27
C THR A 36 -6.62 0.07 39.11
N ALA A 37 -6.14 1.11 38.42
CA ALA A 37 -6.74 1.56 37.16
C ALA A 37 -6.64 0.44 36.11
N CYS A 38 -7.75 0.09 35.47
CA CYS A 38 -7.79 -0.96 34.45
C CYS A 38 -8.41 -0.46 33.14
N HIS A 39 -8.07 -1.12 32.03
CA HIS A 39 -8.75 -0.93 30.75
C HIS A 39 -10.07 -1.68 30.80
N VAL A 40 -11.20 -0.98 30.64
CA VAL A 40 -12.53 -1.52 30.86
C VAL A 40 -13.29 -1.60 29.51
N PRO A 41 -14.04 -2.68 29.24
CA PRO A 41 -14.87 -2.80 28.04
C PRO A 41 -15.98 -1.74 27.99
N ASP A 42 -16.51 -1.46 26.80
CA ASP A 42 -17.58 -0.47 26.57
C ASP A 42 -18.87 -0.79 27.36
N GLU A 43 -19.06 -2.05 27.72
CA GLU A 43 -20.13 -2.52 28.61
C GLU A 43 -19.58 -3.59 29.54
N GLY A 44 -20.09 -3.63 30.78
CA GLY A 44 -19.66 -4.63 31.74
C GLY A 44 -20.61 -4.75 32.93
N CYS A 45 -20.29 -5.70 33.81
CA CYS A 45 -21.02 -5.92 35.05
C CYS A 45 -20.07 -5.71 36.23
N LEU A 46 -20.48 -4.89 37.18
CA LEU A 46 -19.76 -4.70 38.43
C LEU A 46 -19.89 -5.92 39.32
N GLU A 47 -18.99 -6.07 40.30
CA GLU A 47 -19.09 -7.12 41.34
C GLU A 47 -20.43 -7.04 42.10
N SER A 48 -21.00 -5.83 42.19
CA SER A 48 -22.33 -5.57 42.75
C SER A 48 -23.53 -6.05 41.89
N GLY A 49 -23.28 -6.60 40.70
CA GLY A 49 -24.32 -7.04 39.76
C GLY A 49 -24.92 -5.94 38.88
N ALA A 50 -24.55 -4.67 39.10
CA ALA A 50 -24.99 -3.55 38.27
C ALA A 50 -24.25 -3.54 36.93
N ARG A 51 -24.99 -3.41 35.82
CA ARG A 51 -24.41 -3.35 34.47
C ARG A 51 -24.26 -1.92 33.98
N PHE A 52 -23.05 -1.55 33.56
CA PHE A 52 -22.73 -0.23 33.03
C PHE A 52 -22.53 -0.27 31.52
N ARG A 53 -22.72 0.88 30.88
CA ARG A 53 -22.37 1.16 29.49
C ARG A 53 -21.67 2.51 29.41
N LEU A 54 -20.56 2.58 28.67
CA LEU A 54 -19.91 3.83 28.33
C LEU A 54 -20.67 4.53 27.22
N ARG A 55 -20.89 5.84 27.41
CA ARG A 55 -21.50 6.71 26.41
C ARG A 55 -20.47 7.68 25.91
N SER A 56 -20.17 7.55 24.63
CA SER A 56 -19.25 8.41 23.91
C SER A 56 -20.01 9.46 23.13
N ARG A 57 -19.54 10.70 23.16
CA ARG A 57 -20.04 11.78 22.32
C ARG A 57 -18.89 12.58 21.75
N TRP A 58 -19.02 12.96 20.50
CA TRP A 58 -18.07 13.78 19.78
C TRP A 58 -18.72 15.09 19.39
N PHE A 59 -17.98 16.18 19.56
CA PHE A 59 -18.43 17.52 19.19
C PHE A 59 -17.39 18.22 18.34
N ARG A 60 -17.85 19.03 17.40
CA ARG A 60 -17.05 19.95 16.58
C ARG A 60 -17.25 21.38 17.05
N ALA A 61 -16.16 22.13 17.19
CA ALA A 61 -16.21 23.56 17.44
C ALA A 61 -16.66 24.32 16.17
N MET A 62 -17.64 25.20 16.32
CA MET A 62 -18.06 26.14 15.29
C MET A 62 -17.11 27.35 15.34
N VAL A 63 -16.20 27.44 14.36
CA VAL A 63 -15.22 28.52 14.30
C VAL A 63 -15.85 29.72 13.59
N HIS A 64 -16.37 30.68 14.35
CA HIS A 64 -16.77 31.98 13.79
C HIS A 64 -15.52 32.90 13.76
N GLY A 65 -14.76 32.89 12.66
CA GLY A 65 -13.79 33.97 12.35
C GLY A 65 -12.28 33.63 12.29
N GLY A 66 -11.87 32.39 12.05
CA GLY A 66 -10.46 32.07 11.74
C GLY A 66 -10.13 32.16 10.23
N SER A 67 -8.89 32.50 9.88
CA SER A 67 -8.39 32.40 8.50
C SER A 67 -8.47 30.95 7.99
N ALA A 68 -8.96 30.75 6.77
CA ALA A 68 -9.03 29.42 6.17
C ALA A 68 -7.61 28.84 6.02
N VAL A 69 -7.44 27.54 6.22
CA VAL A 69 -6.15 26.85 6.03
C VAL A 69 -6.11 26.14 4.69
N CYS A 70 -4.91 25.97 4.14
CA CYS A 70 -4.73 25.28 2.86
C CYS A 70 -5.03 23.77 2.99
N SER A 71 -5.81 23.23 2.05
CA SER A 71 -6.20 21.82 1.99
C SER A 71 -5.02 20.87 1.72
N VAL A 72 -3.91 21.39 1.19
CA VAL A 72 -2.68 20.65 0.89
C VAL A 72 -1.59 20.92 1.93
N HIS A 73 -1.56 22.14 2.48
CA HIS A 73 -0.53 22.63 3.40
C HIS A 73 -1.20 23.16 4.68
N PRO A 74 -1.64 22.26 5.58
CA PRO A 74 -2.42 22.62 6.78
C PRO A 74 -1.79 23.69 7.68
N ASP A 75 -0.47 23.79 7.63
CA ASP A 75 0.39 24.72 8.37
C ASP A 75 0.40 26.13 7.78
N ARG A 76 -0.23 26.35 6.62
CA ARG A 76 -0.25 27.61 5.90
C ARG A 76 -1.68 28.14 5.76
N GLU A 77 -1.83 29.44 5.94
CA GLU A 77 -3.07 30.13 5.63
C GLU A 77 -3.39 30.02 4.13
N ALA A 78 -4.66 29.83 3.83
CA ALA A 78 -5.16 29.83 2.47
C ALA A 78 -5.28 31.27 1.96
N THR A 79 -4.77 31.48 0.75
CA THR A 79 -4.84 32.77 0.05
C THR A 79 -5.80 32.72 -1.14
N ILE A 80 -6.18 31.52 -1.59
CA ILE A 80 -7.09 31.30 -2.71
C ILE A 80 -8.12 30.21 -2.39
N GLN A 81 -9.26 30.26 -3.07
CA GLN A 81 -10.32 29.26 -3.00
C GLN A 81 -10.74 28.82 -4.42
N CYS A 82 -10.88 27.51 -4.63
CA CYS A 82 -11.33 26.95 -5.90
C CYS A 82 -12.86 27.11 -6.07
N LEU A 83 -13.27 27.99 -6.97
CA LEU A 83 -14.70 28.23 -7.26
C LEU A 83 -15.39 27.03 -7.90
N LEU A 84 -14.67 26.16 -8.60
CA LEU A 84 -15.25 24.94 -9.16
C LEU A 84 -15.67 23.97 -8.05
N CYS A 85 -14.92 23.90 -6.95
CA CYS A 85 -15.27 23.04 -5.80
C CYS A 85 -16.57 23.50 -5.16
N LEU A 86 -16.72 24.82 -4.99
CA LEU A 86 -17.95 25.41 -4.48
C LEU A 86 -19.15 25.07 -5.36
N ARG A 87 -18.99 25.12 -6.69
CA ARG A 87 -20.03 24.75 -7.65
C ARG A 87 -20.33 23.26 -7.67
N ALA A 88 -19.34 22.42 -7.38
CA ALA A 88 -19.46 20.97 -7.29
C ALA A 88 -19.99 20.50 -5.92
N HIS A 89 -20.35 21.41 -5.01
CA HIS A 89 -20.75 21.11 -3.63
C HIS A 89 -19.70 20.33 -2.82
N ALA A 90 -18.42 20.49 -3.16
CA ALA A 90 -17.33 19.94 -2.35
C ALA A 90 -17.26 20.69 -1.00
N PRO A 91 -16.81 20.02 0.09
CA PRO A 91 -16.64 20.65 1.39
C PRO A 91 -15.78 21.90 1.30
N ALA A 92 -16.28 23.03 1.82
CA ALA A 92 -15.61 24.32 1.73
C ALA A 92 -14.15 24.28 2.24
N PRO A 93 -13.80 23.62 3.36
CA PRO A 93 -12.42 23.51 3.83
C PRO A 93 -11.44 22.90 2.81
N LEU A 94 -11.90 21.98 1.97
CA LEU A 94 -11.06 21.29 0.98
C LEU A 94 -10.84 22.11 -0.30
N SER A 95 -11.59 23.19 -0.48
CA SER A 95 -11.47 24.10 -1.64
C SER A 95 -10.39 25.17 -1.51
N PHE A 96 -9.77 25.32 -0.33
CA PHE A 96 -8.83 26.38 -0.01
C PHE A 96 -7.37 25.98 -0.29
N HIS A 97 -6.55 26.87 -0.84
CA HIS A 97 -5.13 26.63 -1.10
C HIS A 97 -4.26 27.82 -0.68
N CYS A 98 -3.00 27.56 -0.28
CA CYS A 98 -2.07 28.60 0.17
C CYS A 98 -1.52 29.46 -0.98
N GLY A 99 -1.82 29.14 -2.24
CA GLY A 99 -1.49 29.95 -3.40
C GLY A 99 -1.70 29.24 -4.74
N PRO A 100 -1.56 29.95 -5.87
CA PRO A 100 -1.81 29.40 -7.21
C PRO A 100 -0.93 28.20 -7.59
N GLU A 101 0.35 28.22 -7.22
CA GLU A 101 1.27 27.10 -7.51
C GLU A 101 0.85 25.83 -6.77
N CYS A 102 0.40 25.95 -5.51
CA CYS A 102 -0.13 24.82 -4.75
C CYS A 102 -1.34 24.20 -5.46
N LEU A 103 -2.30 25.01 -5.93
CA LEU A 103 -3.45 24.50 -6.68
C LEU A 103 -3.02 23.86 -8.01
N LYS A 104 -2.06 24.44 -8.72
CA LYS A 104 -1.57 23.94 -10.02
C LYS A 104 -0.86 22.60 -9.88
N GLU A 105 0.04 22.47 -8.92
CA GLU A 105 0.77 21.22 -8.63
C GLU A 105 -0.17 20.07 -8.27
N HIS A 106 -1.27 20.37 -7.57
CA HIS A 106 -2.21 19.37 -7.05
C HIS A 106 -3.53 19.31 -7.86
N TRP A 107 -3.60 19.99 -9.01
CA TRP A 107 -4.84 20.17 -9.77
C TRP A 107 -5.47 18.85 -10.22
N ARG A 108 -4.66 17.90 -10.69
CA ARG A 108 -5.16 16.64 -11.24
C ARG A 108 -5.94 15.86 -10.17
N MET A 109 -5.35 15.66 -9.00
CA MET A 109 -6.00 15.00 -7.88
C MET A 109 -7.19 15.80 -7.36
N HIS A 110 -7.02 17.11 -7.18
CA HIS A 110 -8.11 17.99 -6.76
C HIS A 110 -9.31 17.91 -7.71
N LYS A 111 -9.06 17.75 -9.02
CA LYS A 111 -10.10 17.54 -10.01
C LYS A 111 -10.73 16.16 -9.94
N ASP A 112 -9.94 15.12 -9.76
CA ASP A 112 -10.44 13.74 -9.69
C ASP A 112 -11.27 13.53 -8.40
N ASP A 113 -10.81 14.07 -7.27
CA ASP A 113 -11.44 13.96 -5.95
C ASP A 113 -12.72 14.79 -5.80
N TYR A 114 -12.74 16.02 -6.33
CA TYR A 114 -13.82 16.99 -6.06
C TYR A 114 -14.64 17.43 -7.27
N HIS A 115 -14.14 17.24 -8.51
CA HIS A 115 -14.86 17.68 -9.73
C HIS A 115 -15.42 16.52 -10.55
N LEU A 116 -14.79 15.34 -10.51
CA LEU A 116 -15.16 14.19 -11.36
C LEU A 116 -15.85 13.06 -10.60
N ARG A 117 -15.57 12.90 -9.31
CA ARG A 117 -16.34 12.02 -8.43
C ARG A 117 -17.37 12.86 -7.69
N GLN A 118 -18.63 12.43 -7.66
CA GLN A 118 -19.50 12.85 -6.56
C GLN A 118 -18.76 12.38 -5.31
N TYR A 119 -18.31 13.32 -4.47
CA TYR A 119 -17.66 13.01 -3.20
C TYR A 119 -18.49 11.94 -2.47
N GLN A 120 -17.99 10.70 -2.48
CA GLN A 120 -18.58 9.63 -1.69
C GLN A 120 -17.89 9.72 -0.34
N ASN A 121 -18.62 10.21 0.65
CA ASN A 121 -18.26 10.04 2.04
C ASN A 121 -17.99 8.54 2.22
N GLY A 122 -16.73 8.15 2.43
CA GLY A 122 -16.35 6.79 2.81
C GLY A 122 -16.86 6.56 4.22
N GLY A 123 -18.18 6.43 4.36
CA GLY A 123 -18.89 6.54 5.61
C GLY A 123 -18.55 5.38 6.53
N VAL A 124 -17.59 5.59 7.41
CA VAL A 124 -17.73 5.01 8.75
C VAL A 124 -18.85 5.81 9.39
N GLU A 125 -20.00 5.19 9.64
CA GLU A 125 -21.05 5.84 10.40
C GLU A 125 -20.50 6.17 11.79
N ASN A 126 -20.21 7.44 12.05
CA ASN A 126 -19.87 7.97 13.39
C ASN A 126 -21.07 7.85 14.38
N GLY A 127 -22.07 7.00 14.06
CA GLY A 127 -23.24 6.70 14.87
C GLY A 127 -24.27 7.84 14.95
N TYR A 128 -24.28 8.77 13.99
CA TYR A 128 -25.07 10.01 14.07
C TYR A 128 -26.14 10.12 12.97
N ALA A 129 -27.42 10.09 13.35
CA ALA A 129 -28.54 10.42 12.46
C ALA A 129 -28.85 11.93 12.53
N SER A 130 -29.14 12.55 11.39
CA SER A 130 -29.07 13.99 11.07
C SER A 130 -30.04 14.95 11.80
N ASN A 131 -30.37 14.75 13.07
CA ASN A 131 -31.16 15.69 13.87
C ASN A 131 -30.41 16.08 15.15
N GLY A 132 -29.45 17.00 15.01
CA GLY A 132 -28.60 17.46 16.12
C GLY A 132 -29.11 18.73 16.81
N SER A 133 -29.18 18.68 18.13
CA SER A 133 -29.38 19.82 19.01
C SER A 133 -28.06 20.57 19.24
N SER A 134 -27.98 21.85 18.86
CA SER A 134 -26.86 22.74 19.20
C SER A 134 -26.83 23.05 20.69
N TYR A 135 -25.68 22.93 21.35
CA TYR A 135 -25.51 23.33 22.75
C TYR A 135 -24.59 24.54 22.83
N ARG A 136 -25.10 25.66 23.38
CA ARG A 136 -24.30 26.85 23.70
C ARG A 136 -23.83 26.75 25.15
N ASN A 137 -22.52 26.74 25.35
CA ASN A 137 -21.95 26.87 26.69
C ASN A 137 -21.95 28.36 27.07
N SER A 138 -22.55 28.73 28.20
CA SER A 138 -22.74 30.14 28.61
C SER A 138 -21.48 30.80 29.19
N SER A 139 -20.32 30.15 29.13
CA SER A 139 -19.05 30.62 29.71
C SER A 139 -17.90 30.77 28.71
N SER A 140 -18.06 30.35 27.45
CA SER A 140 -17.09 30.57 26.38
C SER A 140 -17.80 30.99 25.09
N HIS A 141 -17.19 31.84 24.27
CA HIS A 141 -17.70 32.24 22.96
C HIS A 141 -17.69 31.11 21.90
N GLU A 142 -17.61 29.84 22.34
CA GLU A 142 -17.45 28.66 21.48
C GLU A 142 -18.75 27.85 21.43
N GLU A 143 -19.32 27.74 20.23
CA GLU A 143 -20.50 26.94 19.95
C GLU A 143 -20.07 25.54 19.50
N TRP A 144 -20.62 24.49 20.12
CA TRP A 144 -20.26 23.10 19.85
C TRP A 144 -21.44 22.35 19.22
N VAL A 145 -21.17 21.59 18.16
CA VAL A 145 -22.15 20.75 17.47
C VAL A 145 -21.79 19.30 17.68
N GLU A 146 -22.73 18.47 18.12
CA GLU A 146 -22.51 17.03 18.24
C GLU A 146 -22.41 16.40 16.85
N VAL A 147 -21.36 15.62 16.61
CA VAL A 147 -21.02 15.02 15.31
C VAL A 147 -20.88 13.50 15.36
N GLY A 148 -20.85 12.91 16.55
CA GLY A 148 -20.72 11.46 16.69
C GLY A 148 -21.11 10.93 18.06
N ARG A 149 -21.50 9.65 18.12
CA ARG A 149 -21.86 8.93 19.36
C ARG A 149 -21.12 7.61 19.55
N SER A 150 -20.29 7.25 18.58
CA SER A 150 -19.39 6.10 18.69
C SER A 150 -18.20 6.43 19.58
N ARG A 151 -17.58 5.40 20.17
CA ARG A 151 -16.32 5.55 20.92
C ARG A 151 -15.23 6.12 20.02
N CYS A 152 -15.01 5.47 18.88
CA CYS A 152 -14.12 5.95 17.85
C CYS A 152 -14.82 7.01 16.98
N TYR A 153 -14.03 7.92 16.41
CA TYR A 153 -14.51 8.93 15.48
C TYR A 153 -13.53 9.10 14.33
N VAL A 154 -14.03 9.09 13.10
CA VAL A 154 -13.22 9.40 11.91
C VAL A 154 -13.52 10.85 11.53
N PRO A 155 -12.56 11.79 11.67
CA PRO A 155 -12.74 13.17 11.27
C PRO A 155 -13.05 13.28 9.79
N THR A 156 -14.07 14.06 9.46
CA THR A 156 -14.55 14.28 8.11
C THR A 156 -13.94 15.55 7.50
N ALA A 157 -14.16 15.74 6.21
CA ALA A 157 -13.79 16.96 5.51
C ALA A 157 -14.35 18.25 6.14
N GLU A 158 -15.52 18.19 6.78
CA GLU A 158 -16.12 19.33 7.47
C GLU A 158 -15.44 19.66 8.80
N ASP A 159 -14.71 18.70 9.37
CA ASP A 159 -14.01 18.89 10.64
C ASP A 159 -12.66 19.59 10.45
N VAL A 160 -12.14 19.65 9.21
CA VAL A 160 -10.87 20.29 8.88
C VAL A 160 -10.85 21.75 9.32
N GLY A 161 -9.83 22.11 10.11
CA GLY A 161 -9.67 23.42 10.72
C GLY A 161 -10.41 23.62 12.05
N CYS A 162 -11.32 22.70 12.41
CA CYS A 162 -12.06 22.73 13.68
C CYS A 162 -11.34 21.94 14.77
N VAL A 163 -11.62 22.29 16.03
CA VAL A 163 -11.26 21.48 17.19
C VAL A 163 -12.37 20.46 17.43
N LEU A 164 -12.00 19.23 17.74
CA LEU A 164 -12.93 18.19 18.18
C LEU A 164 -12.89 18.05 19.70
N LYS A 165 -14.03 17.74 20.31
CA LYS A 165 -14.16 17.43 21.73
C LYS A 165 -14.77 16.04 21.87
N PHE A 166 -14.08 15.16 22.58
CA PHE A 166 -14.61 13.89 23.02
C PHE A 166 -15.15 14.02 24.44
N GLU A 167 -16.31 13.45 24.71
CA GLU A 167 -16.92 13.34 26.03
C GLU A 167 -17.32 11.89 26.31
N CYS A 168 -17.01 11.40 27.50
CA CYS A 168 -17.42 10.09 27.98
C CYS A 168 -18.20 10.21 29.30
N SER A 169 -19.28 9.43 29.40
CA SER A 169 -20.10 9.30 30.61
C SER A 169 -20.46 7.83 30.87
N ILE A 170 -20.74 7.49 32.12
CA ILE A 170 -21.16 6.14 32.52
C ILE A 170 -22.68 6.14 32.68
N ALA A 171 -23.34 5.29 31.89
CA ALA A 171 -24.78 5.09 31.97
C ALA A 171 -25.13 3.70 32.51
N ASP A 172 -26.25 3.63 33.22
CA ASP A 172 -26.89 2.35 33.55
C ASP A 172 -27.44 1.72 32.27
N SER A 173 -27.00 0.50 31.97
CA SER A 173 -27.44 -0.27 30.80
C SER A 173 -28.96 -0.55 30.79
N HIS A 174 -29.61 -0.63 31.95
CA HIS A 174 -31.05 -0.90 32.08
C HIS A 174 -31.89 0.37 32.17
N ARG A 175 -31.27 1.50 32.53
CA ARG A 175 -31.93 2.81 32.62
C ARG A 175 -31.16 3.88 31.85
N PRO A 176 -31.06 3.75 30.51
CA PRO A 176 -30.29 4.67 29.68
C PRO A 176 -30.79 6.13 29.77
N TYR A 177 -32.04 6.38 30.14
CA TYR A 177 -32.58 7.74 30.19
C TYR A 177 -32.56 8.38 31.58
N TYR A 178 -32.07 7.67 32.61
CA TYR A 178 -31.81 8.29 33.92
C TYR A 178 -30.52 9.12 33.85
N GLN A 179 -30.52 10.28 34.54
CA GLN A 179 -29.32 11.13 34.69
C GLN A 179 -28.12 10.28 35.09
N ASP A 180 -26.98 10.56 34.46
CA ASP A 180 -25.70 9.87 34.65
C ASP A 180 -25.50 9.46 36.11
N MET A 181 -25.14 8.20 36.34
CA MET A 181 -24.89 7.64 37.67
C MET A 181 -23.67 8.34 38.29
N GLY A 182 -23.86 9.52 38.88
CA GLY A 182 -22.81 10.25 39.59
C GLY A 182 -21.75 10.91 38.69
N GLY A 183 -22.13 11.99 38.01
CA GLY A 183 -21.50 13.28 38.35
C GLY A 183 -20.13 13.69 37.81
N LEU A 184 -19.49 13.05 36.83
CA LEU A 184 -18.40 13.68 36.04
C LEU A 184 -18.36 13.16 34.60
N CYS A 185 -18.93 13.95 33.68
CA CYS A 185 -18.60 13.85 32.27
C CYS A 185 -17.14 14.31 32.10
N MET A 186 -16.26 13.40 31.70
CA MET A 186 -14.89 13.73 31.38
C MET A 186 -14.76 13.91 29.87
N GLY A 187 -14.14 15.02 29.49
CA GLY A 187 -13.90 15.33 28.09
C GLY A 187 -12.48 15.80 27.84
N SER A 188 -12.07 15.68 26.59
CA SER A 188 -10.78 16.16 26.10
C SER A 188 -10.96 16.75 24.71
N THR A 189 -10.17 17.77 24.40
CA THR A 189 -10.19 18.46 23.11
C THR A 189 -8.93 18.13 22.32
N THR A 190 -9.06 18.09 21.00
CA THR A 190 -7.94 17.89 20.09
C THR A 190 -7.26 19.23 19.72
N ALA A 191 -6.14 19.18 18.99
CA ALA A 191 -5.77 20.32 18.15
C ALA A 191 -6.72 20.43 16.94
N ARG A 192 -6.55 21.47 16.11
CA ARG A 192 -7.36 21.62 14.89
C ARG A 192 -7.11 20.46 13.93
N VAL A 193 -8.18 19.88 13.37
CA VAL A 193 -8.08 18.81 12.38
C VAL A 193 -7.36 19.32 11.15
N ARG A 194 -6.37 18.55 10.68
CA ARG A 194 -5.61 18.83 9.46
C ARG A 194 -6.17 17.97 8.32
N PRO A 195 -6.18 18.46 7.08
CA PRO A 195 -6.44 17.61 5.94
C PRO A 195 -5.40 16.49 5.84
N ALA A 196 -5.81 15.33 5.34
CA ALA A 196 -4.93 14.20 5.09
C ALA A 196 -3.91 14.56 3.98
N PRO A 197 -2.60 14.30 4.20
CA PRO A 197 -1.63 14.42 3.13
C PRO A 197 -2.00 13.51 1.96
N GLN A 198 -1.77 14.00 0.76
CA GLN A 198 -2.04 13.24 -0.46
C GLN A 198 -0.77 12.50 -0.91
N PRO A 199 -0.92 11.29 -1.49
CA PRO A 199 0.22 10.57 -2.07
C PRO A 199 0.84 11.38 -3.23
N PRO A 200 2.17 11.37 -3.39
CA PRO A 200 2.84 12.06 -4.49
C PRO A 200 2.41 11.49 -5.84
N VAL A 201 2.14 12.37 -6.80
CA VAL A 201 1.85 11.97 -8.19
C VAL A 201 3.14 11.98 -8.99
N ARG A 202 3.52 10.82 -9.53
CA ARG A 202 4.71 10.67 -10.37
C ARG A 202 4.35 10.68 -11.85
N ALA A 203 5.22 11.24 -12.68
CA ALA A 203 4.99 11.32 -14.12
C ALA A 203 5.23 9.98 -14.82
N ILE A 204 4.54 9.74 -15.94
CA ILE A 204 4.89 8.67 -16.87
C ILE A 204 5.91 9.22 -17.86
N ILE A 205 7.12 8.67 -17.85
CA ILE A 205 8.28 9.06 -18.66
C ILE A 205 8.25 8.28 -19.98
N PRO A 206 7.96 8.92 -21.13
CA PRO A 206 7.88 8.22 -22.41
C PRO A 206 9.27 7.90 -22.96
N LEU A 207 9.54 6.63 -23.27
CA LEU A 207 10.77 6.15 -23.90
C LEU A 207 10.70 6.28 -25.42
N ARG A 208 10.54 7.51 -25.92
CA ARG A 208 10.34 7.78 -27.36
C ARG A 208 11.45 7.26 -28.26
N HIS A 209 12.66 7.15 -27.72
CA HIS A 209 13.83 6.63 -28.44
C HIS A 209 13.75 5.11 -28.70
N LEU A 210 12.88 4.39 -27.98
CA LEU A 210 12.58 2.97 -28.22
C LEU A 210 11.29 2.76 -29.01
N ALA A 211 10.55 3.83 -29.29
CA ALA A 211 9.31 3.72 -30.04
C ALA A 211 9.60 3.22 -31.46
N VAL A 212 8.98 2.11 -31.84
CA VAL A 212 9.07 1.56 -33.19
C VAL A 212 8.15 2.38 -34.10
N PRO A 213 8.65 3.16 -35.08
CA PRO A 213 7.85 4.14 -35.83
C PRO A 213 6.71 3.56 -36.68
N LYS A 214 6.75 2.25 -36.95
CA LYS A 214 5.80 1.55 -37.84
C LYS A 214 4.75 0.71 -37.11
N LEU A 215 4.83 0.55 -35.79
CA LEU A 215 3.81 -0.16 -35.02
C LEU A 215 2.70 0.83 -34.64
N ARG A 216 1.45 0.49 -34.98
CA ARG A 216 0.26 1.24 -34.54
C ARG A 216 0.22 1.24 -33.00
N HIS A 217 -0.49 2.20 -32.39
CA HIS A 217 -0.79 2.23 -30.95
C HIS A 217 -1.57 0.99 -30.42
N GLU A 218 -1.83 0.01 -31.27
CA GLU A 218 -2.54 -1.23 -30.95
C GLU A 218 -1.64 -2.15 -30.13
N GLY A 219 -2.16 -2.76 -29.06
CA GLY A 219 -1.40 -3.72 -28.24
C GLY A 219 -0.53 -3.09 -27.15
N ARG A 220 -0.75 -1.82 -26.78
CA ARG A 220 -0.13 -1.22 -25.59
C ARG A 220 -0.86 -1.57 -24.32
N PHE A 221 -0.13 -1.85 -23.26
CA PHE A 221 -0.71 -2.07 -21.93
C PHE A 221 0.31 -1.73 -20.85
N THR A 222 -0.18 -1.50 -19.65
CA THR A 222 0.63 -1.10 -18.50
C THR A 222 0.61 -2.17 -17.43
N VAL A 223 1.77 -2.38 -16.80
CA VAL A 223 1.92 -3.26 -15.63
C VAL A 223 2.52 -2.47 -14.49
N LEU A 224 1.87 -2.51 -13.34
CA LEU A 224 2.33 -1.93 -12.08
C LEU A 224 2.68 -3.05 -11.11
N THR A 225 3.79 -2.92 -10.37
CA THR A 225 4.10 -3.79 -9.22
C THR A 225 4.33 -2.96 -7.97
N TYR A 226 3.82 -3.44 -6.83
CA TYR A 226 3.93 -2.72 -5.57
C TYR A 226 3.79 -3.64 -4.36
N ASN A 227 4.84 -3.72 -3.53
CA ASN A 227 4.74 -4.24 -2.18
C ASN A 227 4.04 -3.17 -1.30
N ILE A 228 2.86 -3.49 -0.77
CA ILE A 228 2.01 -2.50 -0.08
C ILE A 228 2.18 -2.49 1.44
N LEU A 229 3.16 -3.20 1.98
CA LEU A 229 3.44 -3.35 3.41
C LEU A 229 2.23 -3.89 4.20
N ALA A 230 2.21 -5.19 4.49
CA ALA A 230 1.12 -5.78 5.24
C ALA A 230 1.03 -5.16 6.63
N ASP A 231 -0.18 -5.01 7.17
CA ASP A 231 -0.36 -4.35 8.47
C ASP A 231 0.29 -5.12 9.62
N LEU A 232 0.34 -6.45 9.50
CA LEU A 232 1.06 -7.31 10.43
C LEU A 232 2.58 -7.02 10.51
N TYR A 233 3.17 -6.34 9.52
CA TYR A 233 4.56 -5.89 9.53
C TYR A 233 4.72 -4.39 9.82
N ALA A 234 3.65 -3.60 9.67
CA ALA A 234 3.63 -2.15 9.87
C ALA A 234 3.61 -1.76 11.37
N THR A 235 4.61 -2.20 12.14
CA THR A 235 4.64 -2.02 13.60
C THR A 235 5.44 -0.79 14.04
N GLY A 236 5.07 -0.23 15.18
CA GLY A 236 5.79 0.89 15.80
C GLY A 236 7.23 0.55 16.20
N ASP A 237 7.54 -0.73 16.44
CA ASP A 237 8.90 -1.16 16.78
C ASP A 237 9.87 -1.00 15.60
N VAL A 238 9.37 -1.21 14.37
CA VAL A 238 10.16 -1.10 13.14
C VAL A 238 10.18 0.34 12.62
N TYR A 239 9.01 0.99 12.58
CA TYR A 239 8.82 2.26 11.88
C TYR A 239 8.58 3.47 12.79
N GLY A 240 8.30 3.26 14.07
CA GLY A 240 7.81 4.31 14.99
C GLY A 240 8.84 5.36 15.37
N THR A 241 10.12 5.18 15.02
CA THR A 241 11.16 6.20 15.26
C THR A 241 11.08 7.37 14.28
N TYR A 242 10.43 7.20 13.12
CA TYR A 242 10.32 8.23 12.08
C TYR A 242 8.95 8.32 11.40
N CYS A 243 8.18 7.23 11.36
CA CYS A 243 6.82 7.24 10.84
C CYS A 243 5.82 7.47 11.99
N PRO A 244 5.01 8.54 11.96
CA PRO A 244 4.03 8.77 13.00
C PRO A 244 2.95 7.69 12.96
N ALA A 245 2.46 7.26 14.13
CA ALA A 245 1.51 6.14 14.26
C ALA A 245 0.24 6.31 13.41
N TRP A 246 -0.25 7.53 13.23
CA TRP A 246 -1.41 7.82 12.39
C TRP A 246 -1.14 7.53 10.90
N ALA A 247 0.09 7.74 10.41
CA ALA A 247 0.49 7.46 9.03
C ALA A 247 0.80 5.98 8.81
N LEU A 248 1.19 5.27 9.87
CA LEU A 248 1.42 3.83 9.86
C LEU A 248 0.13 3.01 9.91
N SER A 249 -0.94 3.57 10.47
CA SER A 249 -2.26 2.92 10.56
C SER A 249 -2.77 2.41 9.21
N TRP A 250 -3.21 1.15 9.16
CA TRP A 250 -3.84 0.58 7.96
C TRP A 250 -4.97 1.44 7.40
N HIS A 251 -5.81 2.04 8.27
CA HIS A 251 -6.94 2.85 7.82
C HIS A 251 -6.49 4.01 6.92
N TYR A 252 -5.39 4.67 7.30
CA TYR A 252 -4.78 5.74 6.51
C TYR A 252 -4.08 5.19 5.26
N ARG A 253 -3.19 4.20 5.45
CA ARG A 253 -2.38 3.64 4.36
C ARG A 253 -3.24 3.09 3.23
N ARG A 254 -4.28 2.32 3.58
CA ARG A 254 -5.26 1.74 2.64
C ARG A 254 -5.82 2.79 1.68
N GLN A 255 -6.29 3.91 2.21
CA GLN A 255 -6.91 4.95 1.38
C GLN A 255 -5.92 5.53 0.38
N ASN A 256 -4.69 5.79 0.82
CA ASN A 256 -3.64 6.33 -0.04
C ASN A 256 -3.16 5.32 -1.08
N ILE A 257 -3.02 4.04 -0.71
CA ILE A 257 -2.69 2.95 -1.65
C ILE A 257 -3.75 2.88 -2.75
N ILE A 258 -5.05 2.86 -2.40
CA ILE A 258 -6.12 2.81 -3.40
C ILE A 258 -6.15 4.08 -4.27
N LYS A 259 -5.93 5.27 -3.69
CA LYS A 259 -5.80 6.53 -4.46
C LYS A 259 -4.64 6.48 -5.44
N GLU A 260 -3.47 5.97 -5.03
CA GLU A 260 -2.30 5.82 -5.88
C GLU A 260 -2.59 4.87 -7.06
N LEU A 261 -3.15 3.69 -6.77
CA LEU A 261 -3.53 2.72 -7.80
C LEU A 261 -4.57 3.28 -8.78
N ALA A 262 -5.57 4.01 -8.27
CA ALA A 262 -6.59 4.65 -9.10
C ALA A 262 -6.02 5.77 -9.98
N CYS A 263 -5.03 6.53 -9.48
CA CYS A 263 -4.38 7.62 -10.21
C CYS A 263 -3.61 7.10 -11.43
N TYR A 264 -2.87 6.00 -11.25
CA TYR A 264 -2.08 5.41 -12.34
C TYR A 264 -2.91 4.56 -13.30
N ARG A 265 -4.00 3.94 -12.82
CA ARG A 265 -4.96 3.17 -13.63
C ARG A 265 -4.26 2.15 -14.55
N ALA A 266 -3.26 1.45 -14.01
CA ALA A 266 -2.51 0.45 -14.76
C ALA A 266 -3.43 -0.67 -15.25
N ASP A 267 -3.16 -1.28 -16.40
CA ASP A 267 -4.06 -2.30 -16.93
C ASP A 267 -3.93 -3.63 -16.19
N ILE A 268 -2.74 -3.91 -15.64
CA ILE A 268 -2.42 -5.04 -14.78
C ILE A 268 -1.67 -4.52 -13.55
N VAL A 269 -2.04 -4.97 -12.36
CA VAL A 269 -1.46 -4.57 -11.07
C VAL A 269 -1.06 -5.81 -10.29
N CYS A 270 0.22 -5.92 -9.93
CA CYS A 270 0.81 -6.98 -9.12
C CYS A 270 1.13 -6.44 -7.72
N LEU A 271 0.39 -6.84 -6.70
CA LEU A 271 0.63 -6.45 -5.31
C LEU A 271 1.27 -7.58 -4.51
N GLN A 272 2.21 -7.22 -3.65
CA GLN A 272 2.81 -8.09 -2.63
C GLN A 272 2.42 -7.58 -1.23
N GLU A 273 2.54 -8.45 -0.23
CA GLU A 273 2.15 -8.15 1.16
C GLU A 273 0.70 -7.68 1.33
N VAL A 274 -0.20 -8.28 0.57
CA VAL A 274 -1.63 -8.04 0.73
C VAL A 274 -2.15 -8.92 1.87
N GLN A 275 -2.43 -8.34 3.03
CA GLN A 275 -3.03 -9.06 4.16
C GLN A 275 -4.41 -9.63 3.77
N SER A 276 -4.69 -10.86 4.18
CA SER A 276 -5.82 -11.64 3.67
C SER A 276 -7.19 -11.08 4.06
N ASP A 277 -7.38 -10.68 5.31
CA ASP A 277 -8.60 -10.03 5.80
C ASP A 277 -8.83 -8.70 5.06
N HIS A 278 -7.80 -7.88 4.93
CA HIS A 278 -7.84 -6.61 4.22
C HIS A 278 -8.13 -6.77 2.73
N TYR A 279 -7.68 -7.86 2.11
CA TYR A 279 -8.05 -8.19 0.73
C TYR A 279 -9.56 -8.37 0.60
N GLU A 280 -10.13 -9.21 1.46
CA GLU A 280 -11.55 -9.58 1.43
C GLU A 280 -12.46 -8.42 1.81
N ASP A 281 -12.07 -7.62 2.80
CA ASP A 281 -12.92 -6.57 3.38
C ASP A 281 -12.85 -5.25 2.62
N HIS A 282 -11.73 -4.98 1.92
CA HIS A 282 -11.48 -3.64 1.37
C HIS A 282 -10.82 -3.64 -0.01
N VAL A 283 -9.66 -4.27 -0.17
CA VAL A 283 -8.83 -4.08 -1.39
C VAL A 283 -9.54 -4.67 -2.61
N ARG A 284 -10.17 -5.84 -2.48
CA ARG A 284 -10.89 -6.47 -3.59
C ARG A 284 -12.02 -5.58 -4.09
N ASP A 285 -12.87 -5.11 -3.18
CA ASP A 285 -14.08 -4.38 -3.53
C ASP A 285 -13.74 -2.99 -4.10
N ALA A 286 -12.77 -2.29 -3.51
CA ALA A 286 -12.25 -1.03 -4.03
C ALA A 286 -11.68 -1.18 -5.46
N MET A 287 -10.93 -2.25 -5.72
CA MET A 287 -10.40 -2.51 -7.07
C MET A 287 -11.51 -2.92 -8.06
N GLN A 288 -12.54 -3.64 -7.62
CA GLN A 288 -13.70 -3.96 -8.46
C GLN A 288 -14.49 -2.71 -8.88
N GLU A 289 -14.67 -1.76 -7.97
CA GLU A 289 -15.28 -0.45 -8.28
C GLU A 289 -14.47 0.34 -9.32
N LEU A 290 -13.14 0.22 -9.27
CA LEU A 290 -12.23 0.78 -10.28
C LEU A 290 -12.23 0.00 -11.61
N GLY A 291 -12.99 -1.09 -11.73
CA GLY A 291 -13.16 -1.88 -12.95
C GLY A 291 -12.17 -3.04 -13.11
N TYR A 292 -11.53 -3.48 -12.02
CA TYR A 292 -10.59 -4.60 -12.04
C TYR A 292 -11.25 -5.93 -11.65
N ILE A 293 -10.64 -7.02 -12.09
CA ILE A 293 -10.85 -8.36 -11.54
C ILE A 293 -9.55 -8.78 -10.86
N GLY A 294 -9.66 -9.29 -9.63
CA GLY A 294 -8.52 -9.72 -8.82
C GLY A 294 -8.40 -11.24 -8.72
N VAL A 295 -7.16 -11.73 -8.69
CA VAL A 295 -6.81 -13.09 -8.25
C VAL A 295 -5.85 -12.94 -7.08
N PHE A 296 -6.08 -13.67 -5.99
CA PHE A 296 -5.28 -13.58 -4.77
C PHE A 296 -4.78 -14.95 -4.33
N LYS A 297 -3.53 -15.00 -3.86
CA LYS A 297 -2.91 -16.17 -3.26
C LYS A 297 -2.23 -15.78 -1.96
N LYS A 298 -2.76 -16.29 -0.85
CA LYS A 298 -2.13 -16.22 0.48
C LYS A 298 -0.80 -16.99 0.46
N LYS A 299 0.14 -16.56 1.31
CA LYS A 299 1.24 -17.41 1.79
C LYS A 299 0.68 -18.62 2.54
N THR A 300 1.55 -19.48 3.06
CA THR A 300 1.12 -20.72 3.73
C THR A 300 1.22 -20.71 5.25
N THR A 301 1.83 -19.69 5.85
CA THR A 301 2.04 -19.61 7.30
C THR A 301 1.36 -18.37 7.87
N GLU A 302 0.52 -18.56 8.88
CA GLU A 302 -0.15 -17.47 9.60
C GLU A 302 0.76 -16.95 10.72
N VAL A 303 0.65 -15.65 11.00
CA VAL A 303 1.41 -14.94 12.04
C VAL A 303 0.42 -14.37 13.07
N TYR A 304 0.68 -14.60 14.35
CA TYR A 304 -0.15 -14.03 15.42
C TYR A 304 0.18 -12.55 15.65
N THR A 305 -0.81 -11.68 15.48
CA THR A 305 -0.67 -10.21 15.61
C THR A 305 -0.88 -9.68 17.03
N GLY A 306 -1.05 -10.57 18.02
CA GLY A 306 -1.45 -10.20 19.39
C GLY A 306 -2.95 -10.20 19.61
N ARG A 307 -3.75 -10.11 18.53
CA ARG A 307 -5.23 -10.19 18.56
C ARG A 307 -5.75 -11.40 17.80
N GLU A 308 -5.25 -11.59 16.58
CA GLU A 308 -5.69 -12.65 15.68
C GLU A 308 -4.56 -13.17 14.79
N MET A 309 -4.81 -14.28 14.12
CA MET A 309 -3.89 -14.83 13.13
C MET A 309 -4.09 -14.08 11.81
N ALA A 310 -3.02 -13.44 11.32
CA ALA A 310 -3.01 -12.76 10.04
C ALA A 310 -2.06 -13.46 9.07
N ILE A 311 -2.34 -13.32 7.78
CA ILE A 311 -1.50 -13.87 6.72
C ILE A 311 -1.57 -12.97 5.50
N ASP A 312 -0.42 -12.66 4.92
CA ASP A 312 -0.32 -11.88 3.69
C ASP A 312 -0.17 -12.78 2.44
N GLY A 313 -0.14 -12.16 1.27
CA GLY A 313 -0.04 -12.86 0.00
C GLY A 313 0.20 -11.93 -1.18
N CYS A 314 0.09 -12.52 -2.36
CA CYS A 314 0.22 -11.81 -3.64
C CYS A 314 -1.15 -11.69 -4.32
N ALA A 315 -1.49 -10.49 -4.78
CA ALA A 315 -2.70 -10.24 -5.56
C ALA A 315 -2.35 -9.73 -6.95
N THR A 316 -3.01 -10.25 -7.98
CA THR A 316 -2.90 -9.74 -9.34
C THR A 316 -4.28 -9.26 -9.80
N PHE A 317 -4.38 -7.97 -10.10
CA PHE A 317 -5.58 -7.34 -10.65
C PHE A 317 -5.37 -7.02 -12.12
N TYR A 318 -6.44 -7.12 -12.92
CA TYR A 318 -6.43 -6.73 -14.32
C TYR A 318 -7.75 -6.07 -14.71
N ARG A 319 -7.69 -5.11 -15.63
CA ARG A 319 -8.87 -4.38 -16.11
C ARG A 319 -9.82 -5.29 -16.88
N ARG A 320 -11.07 -5.38 -16.43
CA ARG A 320 -12.09 -6.26 -17.03
C ARG A 320 -12.48 -5.88 -18.46
N ASP A 321 -12.32 -4.61 -18.81
CA ASP A 321 -12.59 -4.08 -20.14
C ASP A 321 -11.43 -4.29 -21.13
N ARG A 322 -10.31 -4.85 -20.66
CA ARG A 322 -9.08 -5.02 -21.43
C ARG A 322 -8.55 -6.44 -21.45
N PHE A 323 -8.79 -7.21 -20.39
CA PHE A 323 -8.23 -8.54 -20.22
C PHE A 323 -9.25 -9.50 -19.65
N ALA A 324 -9.20 -10.74 -20.13
CA ALA A 324 -9.92 -11.88 -19.58
C ALA A 324 -8.92 -12.93 -19.06
N LEU A 325 -9.17 -13.51 -17.89
CA LEU A 325 -8.34 -14.58 -17.34
C LEU A 325 -8.61 -15.90 -18.07
N ILE A 326 -7.54 -16.51 -18.59
CA ILE A 326 -7.58 -17.80 -19.27
C ILE A 326 -7.12 -18.92 -18.35
N LYS A 327 -6.00 -18.73 -17.67
CA LYS A 327 -5.45 -19.68 -16.70
C LYS A 327 -4.81 -18.97 -15.54
N LYS A 328 -4.89 -19.60 -14.36
CA LYS A 328 -4.09 -19.23 -13.20
C LYS A 328 -3.24 -20.43 -12.74
N TYR A 329 -2.05 -20.15 -12.26
CA TYR A 329 -1.17 -21.11 -11.62
C TYR A 329 -0.68 -20.52 -10.30
N GLU A 330 -0.76 -21.31 -9.25
CA GLU A 330 -0.32 -20.94 -7.90
C GLU A 330 0.88 -21.80 -7.55
N VAL A 331 2.01 -21.15 -7.28
CA VAL A 331 3.25 -21.80 -6.87
C VAL A 331 3.39 -21.61 -5.36
N GLU A 332 3.39 -22.72 -4.62
CA GLU A 332 3.76 -22.74 -3.22
C GLU A 332 5.18 -23.31 -3.10
N PHE A 333 6.14 -22.48 -2.71
CA PHE A 333 7.54 -22.91 -2.66
C PHE A 333 7.75 -24.03 -1.64
N ASN A 334 6.97 -24.10 -0.56
CA ASN A 334 6.93 -25.26 0.35
C ASN A 334 6.66 -26.60 -0.37
N LYS A 335 5.71 -26.63 -1.32
CA LYS A 335 5.42 -27.86 -2.09
C LYS A 335 6.58 -28.22 -3.02
N ALA A 336 7.20 -27.22 -3.65
CA ALA A 336 8.38 -27.42 -4.48
C ALA A 336 9.61 -27.86 -3.67
N ALA A 337 9.74 -27.39 -2.42
CA ALA A 337 10.83 -27.72 -1.51
C ALA A 337 10.76 -29.21 -1.14
N MET A 338 9.58 -29.73 -0.80
CA MET A 338 9.36 -31.16 -0.57
C MET A 338 9.77 -32.00 -1.79
N SER A 339 9.35 -31.60 -3.00
CA SER A 339 9.72 -32.30 -4.23
C SER A 339 11.23 -32.27 -4.46
N THR A 340 11.90 -31.15 -4.17
CA THR A 340 13.35 -31.01 -4.36
C THR A 340 14.12 -31.84 -3.34
N ALA A 341 13.75 -31.74 -2.06
CA ALA A 341 14.37 -32.47 -0.96
C ALA A 341 14.31 -34.00 -1.14
N ASN A 342 13.23 -34.52 -1.71
CA ASN A 342 13.06 -35.96 -1.97
C ASN A 342 14.08 -36.57 -2.95
N HIS A 343 14.81 -35.74 -3.71
CA HIS A 343 15.90 -36.22 -4.58
C HIS A 343 17.22 -36.45 -3.82
N PHE A 344 17.30 -36.01 -2.55
CA PHE A 344 18.50 -36.15 -1.74
C PHE A 344 18.37 -37.31 -0.73
N PRO A 345 19.47 -38.01 -0.40
CA PRO A 345 19.48 -39.02 0.66
C PRO A 345 19.41 -38.38 2.07
N GLU A 346 19.06 -39.18 3.07
CA GLU A 346 19.23 -38.78 4.49
C GLU A 346 20.72 -38.74 4.88
N PRO A 347 21.21 -37.75 5.66
CA PRO A 347 20.50 -36.67 6.37
C PRO A 347 20.27 -35.37 5.58
N GLN A 348 20.83 -35.28 4.36
CA GLN A 348 20.80 -34.08 3.51
C GLN A 348 19.37 -33.67 3.14
N ARG A 349 18.47 -34.65 2.91
CA ARG A 349 17.04 -34.42 2.69
C ARG A 349 16.41 -33.53 3.76
N ASN A 350 16.61 -33.86 5.03
CA ASN A 350 16.04 -33.10 6.14
C ASN A 350 16.64 -31.70 6.25
N ALA A 351 17.96 -31.57 6.04
CA ALA A 351 18.63 -30.27 6.01
C ALA A 351 18.07 -29.38 4.88
N ALA A 352 17.98 -29.92 3.67
CA ALA A 352 17.43 -29.22 2.50
C ALA A 352 15.95 -28.84 2.71
N LEU A 353 15.14 -29.77 3.24
CA LEU A 353 13.72 -29.50 3.50
C LEU A 353 13.54 -28.37 4.54
N ASN A 354 14.27 -28.42 5.65
CA ASN A 354 14.21 -27.38 6.68
C ASN A 354 14.70 -26.02 6.16
N ARG A 355 15.71 -26.04 5.29
CA ARG A 355 16.27 -24.83 4.67
C ARG A 355 15.30 -24.19 3.67
N LEU A 356 14.72 -25.00 2.78
CA LEU A 356 13.90 -24.55 1.65
C LEU A 356 12.42 -24.35 1.98
N SER A 357 11.90 -24.97 3.04
CA SER A 357 10.49 -24.83 3.43
C SER A 357 10.23 -23.43 3.99
N LYS A 358 9.93 -22.49 3.08
CA LYS A 358 9.47 -21.12 3.34
C LYS A 358 8.09 -20.91 2.73
N ASP A 359 7.31 -20.07 3.39
CA ASP A 359 5.89 -19.80 3.14
C ASP A 359 5.60 -18.91 1.92
N ASN A 360 6.66 -18.45 1.23
CA ASN A 360 6.58 -17.66 0.03
C ASN A 360 5.78 -18.35 -1.08
N VAL A 361 5.17 -17.53 -1.94
CA VAL A 361 4.33 -17.98 -3.06
C VAL A 361 4.60 -17.14 -4.32
N ALA A 362 4.24 -17.70 -5.47
CA ALA A 362 4.10 -16.96 -6.72
C ALA A 362 2.72 -17.21 -7.34
N LEU A 363 2.13 -16.16 -7.90
CA LEU A 363 0.86 -16.18 -8.59
C LEU A 363 1.09 -15.85 -10.07
N ILE A 364 0.76 -16.79 -10.95
CA ILE A 364 0.92 -16.64 -12.39
C ILE A 364 -0.46 -16.61 -13.04
N VAL A 365 -0.72 -15.60 -13.86
CA VAL A 365 -1.96 -15.48 -14.64
C VAL A 365 -1.64 -15.41 -16.13
N VAL A 366 -2.42 -16.11 -16.93
CA VAL A 366 -2.43 -15.99 -18.39
C VAL A 366 -3.69 -15.24 -18.77
N LEU A 367 -3.51 -14.08 -19.38
CA LEU A 367 -4.58 -13.14 -19.73
C LEU A 367 -4.72 -13.07 -21.26
N GLU A 368 -5.96 -13.01 -21.73
CA GLU A 368 -6.30 -12.75 -23.13
C GLU A 368 -6.73 -11.29 -23.27
N SER A 369 -6.16 -10.58 -24.24
CA SER A 369 -6.56 -9.21 -24.60
C SER A 369 -7.97 -9.20 -25.18
N VAL A 370 -8.85 -8.39 -24.57
CA VAL A 370 -10.20 -8.11 -25.05
C VAL A 370 -10.10 -6.96 -26.06
N ALA A 371 -9.56 -7.23 -27.24
CA ALA A 371 -9.53 -6.23 -28.31
C ALA A 371 -10.95 -6.00 -28.87
N PRO A 372 -11.32 -4.77 -29.27
CA PRO A 372 -12.63 -4.52 -29.87
C PRO A 372 -12.71 -5.15 -31.26
N MET A 373 -13.27 -6.37 -31.36
CA MET A 373 -13.76 -7.17 -32.52
C MET A 373 -12.99 -7.17 -33.87
N ALA A 374 -11.93 -6.36 -34.05
CA ALA A 374 -11.24 -6.11 -35.30
C ALA A 374 -9.82 -6.73 -35.34
N ALA A 375 -9.27 -7.12 -34.18
CA ALA A 375 -8.02 -7.88 -34.12
C ALA A 375 -8.32 -9.37 -34.42
N ARG A 376 -7.85 -9.85 -35.57
CA ARG A 376 -8.08 -11.22 -36.08
C ARG A 376 -7.41 -12.33 -35.24
N GLN A 377 -6.64 -11.99 -34.20
CA GLN A 377 -5.88 -12.97 -33.42
C GLN A 377 -5.96 -12.68 -31.92
N LYS A 378 -6.27 -13.71 -31.13
CA LYS A 378 -6.28 -13.67 -29.67
C LYS A 378 -4.86 -13.43 -29.18
N GLN A 379 -4.65 -12.37 -28.40
CA GLN A 379 -3.33 -12.03 -27.87
C GLN A 379 -3.24 -12.41 -26.39
N LEU A 380 -2.41 -13.40 -26.09
CA LEU A 380 -2.17 -13.88 -24.72
C LEU A 380 -0.96 -13.18 -24.13
N ILE A 381 -0.98 -12.91 -22.82
CA ILE A 381 0.15 -12.43 -22.04
C ILE A 381 0.20 -13.23 -20.74
N CYS A 382 1.40 -13.65 -20.33
CA CYS A 382 1.63 -14.32 -19.05
C CYS A 382 2.26 -13.32 -18.07
N VAL A 383 1.63 -13.14 -16.91
CA VAL A 383 2.14 -12.27 -15.84
C VAL A 383 2.33 -13.09 -14.57
N ALA A 384 3.55 -13.10 -14.06
CA ALA A 384 3.89 -13.65 -12.76
C ALA A 384 4.04 -12.53 -11.73
N ASN A 385 3.48 -12.75 -10.55
CA ASN A 385 3.63 -11.91 -9.36
C ASN A 385 4.22 -12.79 -8.24
N THR A 386 5.28 -12.36 -7.57
CA THR A 386 5.91 -13.13 -6.50
C THR A 386 6.42 -12.23 -5.37
N HIS A 387 6.54 -12.82 -4.17
CA HIS A 387 7.26 -12.25 -3.05
C HIS A 387 8.26 -13.29 -2.53
N ILE A 388 9.53 -13.14 -2.91
CA ILE A 388 10.63 -14.06 -2.59
C ILE A 388 11.09 -13.87 -1.13
N HIS A 389 11.68 -14.90 -0.55
CA HIS A 389 12.10 -14.90 0.85
C HIS A 389 12.96 -13.69 1.23
N ALA A 390 12.65 -13.03 2.35
CA ALA A 390 13.26 -11.75 2.73
C ALA A 390 14.66 -11.87 3.35
N ASN A 391 14.93 -12.94 4.12
CA ASN A 391 16.14 -13.03 4.94
C ASN A 391 17.43 -12.86 4.10
N PRO A 392 18.26 -11.83 4.35
CA PRO A 392 19.50 -11.57 3.60
C PRO A 392 20.49 -12.74 3.60
N GLU A 393 20.57 -13.50 4.68
CA GLU A 393 21.49 -14.64 4.86
C GLU A 393 21.06 -15.89 4.07
N HIS A 394 19.95 -15.81 3.33
CA HIS A 394 19.32 -16.94 2.66
C HIS A 394 19.36 -16.81 1.13
N SER A 395 20.47 -16.32 0.57
CA SER A 395 20.68 -16.16 -0.88
C SER A 395 20.48 -17.47 -1.66
N ASP A 396 20.88 -18.62 -1.09
CA ASP A 396 20.63 -19.96 -1.60
C ASP A 396 19.13 -20.27 -1.78
N VAL A 397 18.32 -19.92 -0.78
CA VAL A 397 16.86 -20.09 -0.82
C VAL A 397 16.23 -19.15 -1.85
N LYS A 398 16.65 -17.88 -1.88
CA LYS A 398 16.16 -16.89 -2.87
C LYS A 398 16.44 -17.34 -4.29
N LEU A 399 17.69 -17.75 -4.57
CA LEU A 399 18.11 -18.29 -5.86
C LEU A 399 17.27 -19.50 -6.27
N TRP A 400 17.05 -20.45 -5.35
CA TRP A 400 16.25 -21.64 -5.62
C TRP A 400 14.77 -21.32 -5.89
N GLN A 401 14.16 -20.38 -5.15
CA GLN A 401 12.79 -19.94 -5.40
C GLN A 401 12.64 -19.28 -6.78
N VAL A 402 13.56 -18.37 -7.11
CA VAL A 402 13.61 -17.72 -8.43
C VAL A 402 13.79 -18.76 -9.54
N HIS A 403 14.73 -19.70 -9.40
CA HIS A 403 14.93 -20.77 -10.37
C HIS A 403 13.67 -21.61 -10.55
N THR A 404 13.03 -22.03 -9.47
CA THR A 404 11.79 -22.81 -9.48
C THR A 404 10.66 -22.09 -10.23
N LEU A 405 10.48 -20.80 -9.97
CA LEU A 405 9.50 -19.96 -10.68
C LEU A 405 9.79 -19.91 -12.19
N LEU A 406 11.05 -19.66 -12.57
CA LEU A 406 11.45 -19.54 -13.97
C LEU A 406 11.30 -20.86 -14.73
N LYS A 407 11.63 -22.01 -14.14
CA LYS A 407 11.37 -23.33 -14.73
C LYS A 407 9.88 -23.59 -14.92
N GLY A 408 9.03 -23.08 -14.03
CA GLY A 408 7.58 -23.09 -14.19
C GLY A 408 7.14 -22.27 -15.41
N LEU A 409 7.62 -21.04 -15.51
CA LEU A 409 7.31 -20.12 -16.61
C LEU A 409 7.82 -20.62 -17.97
N GLU A 410 8.99 -21.27 -18.04
CA GLU A 410 9.49 -21.91 -19.26
C GLU A 410 8.51 -22.92 -19.84
N LYS A 411 7.86 -23.73 -19.00
CA LYS A 411 6.88 -24.73 -19.45
C LYS A 411 5.67 -24.04 -20.08
N ILE A 412 5.27 -22.89 -19.54
CA ILE A 412 4.18 -22.08 -20.08
C ILE A 412 4.62 -21.46 -21.42
N ALA A 413 5.80 -20.85 -21.47
CA ALA A 413 6.39 -20.25 -22.69
C ALA A 413 6.56 -21.26 -23.83
N ALA A 414 6.95 -22.50 -23.50
CA ALA A 414 7.12 -23.56 -24.50
C ALA A 414 5.78 -24.07 -25.07
N SER A 415 4.68 -23.89 -24.33
CA SER A 415 3.36 -24.37 -24.73
C SER A 415 2.62 -23.42 -25.68
N ALA A 416 2.95 -22.13 -25.63
CA ALA A 416 2.42 -21.10 -26.49
C ALA A 416 3.45 -19.96 -26.49
N ASP A 417 3.81 -19.45 -27.67
CA ASP A 417 4.76 -18.34 -27.84
C ASP A 417 4.15 -17.04 -27.26
N ILE A 418 4.14 -16.95 -25.93
CA ILE A 418 3.47 -15.89 -25.17
C ILE A 418 4.50 -14.95 -24.55
N PRO A 419 4.27 -13.63 -24.62
CA PRO A 419 5.00 -12.66 -23.83
C PRO A 419 4.92 -12.98 -22.34
N ILE A 420 6.08 -12.95 -21.67
CA ILE A 420 6.16 -13.13 -20.21
C ILE A 420 6.58 -11.82 -19.55
N ILE A 421 5.87 -11.49 -18.49
CA ILE A 421 6.23 -10.47 -17.51
C ILE A 421 6.37 -11.14 -16.14
N VAL A 422 7.47 -10.88 -15.45
CA VAL A 422 7.72 -11.35 -14.09
C VAL A 422 7.93 -10.14 -13.22
N ALA A 423 6.97 -9.87 -12.35
CA ALA A 423 6.97 -8.72 -11.48
C ALA A 423 6.90 -9.14 -10.01
N GLY A 424 7.39 -8.28 -9.12
CA GLY A 424 7.23 -8.44 -7.69
C GLY A 424 8.45 -8.06 -6.89
N ASP A 425 8.40 -8.40 -5.61
CA ASP A 425 9.47 -8.21 -4.65
C ASP A 425 10.35 -9.47 -4.61
N PHE A 426 11.58 -9.32 -5.08
CA PHE A 426 12.54 -10.41 -5.15
C PHE A 426 13.44 -10.48 -3.92
N ASN A 427 13.37 -9.49 -3.02
CA ASN A 427 14.27 -9.36 -1.87
C ASN A 427 15.75 -9.60 -2.24
N SER A 428 16.13 -9.21 -3.46
CA SER A 428 17.41 -9.53 -4.08
C SER A 428 17.94 -8.31 -4.81
N GLU A 429 19.09 -7.81 -4.38
CA GLU A 429 19.71 -6.62 -4.99
C GLU A 429 20.31 -6.92 -6.37
N PRO A 430 20.50 -5.88 -7.20
CA PRO A 430 21.17 -6.05 -8.48
C PRO A 430 22.57 -6.64 -8.32
N GLY A 431 22.87 -7.71 -9.07
CA GLY A 431 24.13 -8.45 -8.96
C GLY A 431 24.15 -9.59 -7.94
N SER A 432 23.10 -9.77 -7.14
CA SER A 432 22.90 -11.00 -6.35
C SER A 432 22.77 -12.23 -7.27
N ALA A 433 22.87 -13.44 -6.72
CA ALA A 433 22.75 -14.66 -7.52
C ALA A 433 21.37 -14.81 -8.16
N ALA A 434 20.31 -14.46 -7.43
CA ALA A 434 18.93 -14.50 -7.94
C ALA A 434 18.71 -13.47 -9.05
N HIS A 435 19.19 -12.23 -8.89
CA HIS A 435 19.11 -11.19 -9.93
C HIS A 435 19.94 -11.56 -11.16
N THR A 436 21.17 -12.04 -10.96
CA THR A 436 22.04 -12.50 -12.04
C THR A 436 21.38 -13.61 -12.84
N LEU A 437 20.79 -14.61 -12.17
CA LEU A 437 20.04 -15.66 -12.85
C LEU A 437 18.94 -15.08 -13.75
N MET A 438 18.12 -14.15 -13.24
CA MET A 438 17.06 -13.51 -14.02
C MET A 438 17.58 -12.82 -15.29
N VAL A 439 18.69 -12.08 -15.19
CA VAL A 439 19.18 -11.23 -16.29
C VAL A 439 20.07 -11.99 -17.27
N THR A 440 20.89 -12.94 -16.81
CA THR A 440 21.85 -13.67 -17.66
C THR A 440 21.34 -15.03 -18.13
N GLY A 441 20.33 -15.59 -17.45
CA GLY A 441 19.78 -16.91 -17.74
C GLY A 441 20.55 -18.08 -17.13
N SER A 442 21.71 -17.85 -16.52
CA SER A 442 22.56 -18.92 -15.97
C SER A 442 23.42 -18.44 -14.82
N ILE A 443 23.59 -19.28 -13.82
CA ILE A 443 24.57 -19.08 -12.76
C ILE A 443 25.28 -20.40 -12.41
N ASP A 444 26.57 -20.31 -12.15
CA ASP A 444 27.43 -21.44 -11.85
C ASP A 444 28.18 -21.21 -10.52
N LYS A 445 29.11 -22.13 -10.22
CA LYS A 445 29.87 -22.16 -8.97
C LYS A 445 30.85 -21.00 -8.80
N THR A 446 31.09 -20.20 -9.84
CA THR A 446 32.02 -19.06 -9.77
C THR A 446 31.40 -17.85 -9.07
N HIS A 447 30.07 -17.78 -8.97
CA HIS A 447 29.40 -16.66 -8.32
C HIS A 447 29.57 -16.72 -6.79
N PRO A 448 29.99 -15.64 -6.10
CA PRO A 448 30.31 -15.66 -4.67
C PRO A 448 29.19 -16.20 -3.78
N GLU A 449 27.94 -15.78 -4.00
CA GLU A 449 26.79 -16.24 -3.20
C GLU A 449 26.49 -17.74 -3.35
N THR A 450 26.97 -18.39 -4.42
CA THR A 450 26.74 -19.84 -4.60
C THR A 450 27.64 -20.70 -3.72
N ALA A 451 28.69 -20.12 -3.14
CA ALA A 451 29.53 -20.80 -2.15
C ALA A 451 28.80 -20.99 -0.81
N HIS A 452 27.79 -20.19 -0.51
CA HIS A 452 26.97 -20.31 0.70
C HIS A 452 25.88 -21.38 0.49
N ASP A 453 26.19 -22.63 0.83
CA ASP A 453 25.25 -23.77 0.71
C ASP A 453 25.20 -24.59 2.01
N PRO A 454 24.65 -24.04 3.10
CA PRO A 454 24.68 -24.68 4.43
C PRO A 454 23.92 -26.01 4.47
N ALA A 455 22.91 -26.19 3.61
CA ALA A 455 22.15 -27.43 3.50
C ALA A 455 22.66 -28.38 2.38
N GLN A 456 23.77 -28.02 1.73
CA GLN A 456 24.46 -28.79 0.69
C GLN A 456 23.57 -29.19 -0.51
N PHE A 457 22.49 -28.46 -0.79
CA PHE A 457 21.58 -28.80 -1.89
C PHE A 457 21.96 -28.06 -3.18
N LEU A 458 22.47 -26.84 -3.05
CA LEU A 458 22.71 -25.94 -4.18
C LEU A 458 23.85 -26.44 -5.07
N GLN A 459 24.94 -26.95 -4.47
CA GLN A 459 26.11 -27.44 -5.21
C GLN A 459 25.80 -28.60 -6.17
N THR A 460 24.75 -29.38 -5.88
CA THR A 460 24.26 -30.46 -6.74
C THR A 460 23.35 -29.95 -7.86
N LEU A 461 22.67 -28.83 -7.66
CA LEU A 461 21.79 -28.21 -8.65
C LEU A 461 22.54 -27.34 -9.66
N LEU A 462 23.74 -26.86 -9.31
CA LEU A 462 24.54 -25.99 -10.16
C LEU A 462 25.13 -26.74 -11.39
N PRO A 463 25.18 -26.10 -12.57
CA PRO A 463 24.69 -24.74 -12.85
C PRO A 463 23.16 -24.70 -12.92
N VAL A 464 22.55 -23.67 -12.32
CA VAL A 464 21.10 -23.44 -12.47
C VAL A 464 20.86 -22.50 -13.64
N GLN A 465 19.96 -22.88 -14.53
CA GLN A 465 19.74 -22.23 -15.82
C GLN A 465 18.27 -22.15 -16.20
N HIS A 466 17.93 -21.12 -16.98
CA HIS A 466 16.68 -21.01 -17.72
C HIS A 466 16.88 -20.42 -19.14
N LYS A 467 15.87 -20.58 -19.98
CA LYS A 467 15.82 -20.22 -21.41
C LYS A 467 15.06 -18.93 -21.68
N LEU A 468 14.34 -18.41 -20.67
CA LEU A 468 13.66 -17.12 -20.80
C LEU A 468 14.71 -16.01 -20.94
N SER A 469 14.74 -15.32 -22.07
CA SER A 469 15.55 -14.10 -22.20
C SER A 469 14.79 -12.97 -21.52
N LEU A 470 15.17 -12.63 -20.28
CA LEU A 470 14.49 -11.60 -19.51
C LEU A 470 15.35 -10.33 -19.41
N ARG A 471 14.70 -9.19 -19.32
CA ARG A 471 15.33 -7.89 -19.06
C ARG A 471 14.48 -7.08 -18.08
N SER A 472 15.11 -6.33 -17.19
CA SER A 472 14.43 -5.35 -16.34
C SER A 472 13.88 -4.20 -17.20
N SER A 473 12.62 -3.86 -17.03
CA SER A 473 11.99 -2.74 -17.76
C SER A 473 12.64 -1.39 -17.49
N TYR A 474 13.10 -1.13 -16.25
CA TYR A 474 13.71 0.14 -15.90
C TYR A 474 15.12 0.31 -16.48
N SER A 475 15.84 -0.79 -16.75
CA SER A 475 17.12 -0.74 -17.48
C SER A 475 16.98 -0.17 -18.91
N ALA A 476 15.76 -0.12 -19.46
CA ALA A 476 15.49 0.44 -20.78
C ALA A 476 15.76 1.94 -20.89
N VAL A 477 15.88 2.66 -19.76
CA VAL A 477 16.29 4.08 -19.74
C VAL A 477 17.64 4.30 -20.43
N PHE A 478 18.54 3.32 -20.33
CA PHE A 478 19.89 3.37 -20.92
C PHE A 478 19.95 2.83 -22.35
N ALA A 479 18.83 2.37 -22.91
CA ALA A 479 18.82 1.81 -24.25
C ALA A 479 18.83 2.94 -25.30
N GLY A 480 20.00 3.26 -25.86
CA GLY A 480 20.15 4.29 -26.90
C GLY A 480 20.45 5.68 -26.36
N ASN A 481 20.55 6.67 -27.25
CA ASN A 481 21.00 8.03 -26.89
C ASN A 481 19.80 8.97 -26.68
N ALA A 482 19.22 8.94 -25.47
CA ALA A 482 18.12 9.83 -25.11
C ALA A 482 18.61 11.26 -24.84
N LYS A 483 18.08 12.23 -25.60
CA LYS A 483 18.25 13.69 -25.35
C LYS A 483 17.12 14.30 -24.52
N ASP A 484 16.10 13.51 -24.20
CA ASP A 484 14.92 13.97 -23.44
C ASP A 484 15.32 14.19 -21.97
N LEU A 485 15.05 15.39 -21.45
CA LEU A 485 15.39 15.78 -20.09
C LEU A 485 14.74 14.86 -19.04
N ALA A 486 13.50 14.42 -19.27
CA ALA A 486 12.79 13.55 -18.35
C ALA A 486 13.43 12.16 -18.26
N VAL A 487 13.94 11.65 -19.39
CA VAL A 487 14.71 10.39 -19.44
C VAL A 487 16.07 10.56 -18.77
N GLN A 488 16.73 11.71 -18.95
CA GLN A 488 18.00 12.01 -18.28
C GLN A 488 17.84 12.11 -16.76
N GLN A 489 16.78 12.76 -16.27
CA GLN A 489 16.44 12.82 -14.85
C GLN A 489 16.12 11.44 -14.30
N GLN A 490 15.36 10.63 -15.04
CA GLN A 490 15.12 9.23 -14.67
C GLN A 490 16.44 8.44 -14.56
N ALA A 491 17.37 8.62 -15.49
CA ALA A 491 18.68 7.95 -15.47
C ALA A 491 19.53 8.33 -14.25
N MET A 492 19.38 9.53 -13.71
CA MET A 492 20.05 9.94 -12.46
C MET A 492 19.54 9.19 -11.23
N ARG A 493 18.36 8.57 -11.31
CA ARG A 493 17.72 7.79 -10.24
C ARG A 493 17.98 6.28 -10.37
N MET A 494 18.94 5.92 -11.22
CA MET A 494 19.36 4.56 -11.52
C MET A 494 20.86 4.40 -11.18
N ASP A 495 21.28 3.21 -10.73
CA ASP A 495 22.72 2.92 -10.55
C ASP A 495 23.38 2.75 -11.94
N PRO A 496 24.44 3.49 -12.26
CA PRO A 496 25.09 3.47 -13.59
C PRO A 496 25.86 2.18 -13.89
N ARG A 497 26.11 1.31 -12.90
CA ARG A 497 26.80 0.03 -13.07
C ARG A 497 25.82 -1.10 -13.33
N THR A 498 24.70 -1.10 -12.61
CA THR A 498 23.71 -2.19 -12.67
C THR A 498 22.55 -1.87 -13.61
N HIS A 499 22.34 -0.59 -13.94
CA HIS A 499 21.22 -0.08 -14.72
C HIS A 499 19.84 -0.39 -14.09
N GLU A 500 19.80 -0.59 -12.78
CA GLU A 500 18.57 -0.76 -11.99
C GLU A 500 18.32 0.51 -11.15
N PRO A 501 17.11 0.72 -10.62
CA PRO A 501 16.83 1.83 -9.72
C PRO A 501 17.86 1.94 -8.58
N LEU A 502 18.09 3.14 -8.05
CA LEU A 502 18.91 3.31 -6.84
C LEU A 502 18.26 2.65 -5.63
N PHE A 503 16.94 2.78 -5.52
CA PHE A 503 16.15 2.09 -4.50
C PHE A 503 14.75 1.80 -5.02
N THR A 504 14.16 0.75 -4.46
CA THR A 504 12.71 0.49 -4.52
C THR A 504 12.13 0.22 -3.13
N ASN A 505 12.97 -0.12 -2.15
CA ASN A 505 12.70 -0.07 -0.72
C ASN A 505 13.64 0.96 -0.06
N LEU A 506 13.12 1.81 0.82
CA LEU A 506 13.91 2.83 1.51
C LEU A 506 13.46 3.00 2.96
N ARG A 507 14.12 2.29 3.88
CA ARG A 507 13.98 2.46 5.33
C ARG A 507 15.11 3.35 5.87
N ARG A 508 15.05 3.66 7.18
CA ARG A 508 16.06 4.51 7.85
C ARG A 508 17.50 3.99 7.70
N ASP A 509 17.68 2.68 7.73
CA ASP A 509 18.98 1.99 7.77
C ASP A 509 19.30 1.21 6.50
N TYR A 510 18.37 1.19 5.54
CA TYR A 510 18.48 0.40 4.33
C TYR A 510 17.83 1.11 3.14
N GLY A 511 18.56 1.25 2.05
CA GLY A 511 18.04 1.70 0.77
C GLY A 511 18.58 0.82 -0.34
N GLY A 512 17.71 0.21 -1.13
CA GLY A 512 18.13 -0.72 -2.18
C GLY A 512 16.99 -1.15 -3.08
N THR A 513 17.36 -1.78 -4.20
CA THR A 513 16.41 -2.24 -5.21
C THR A 513 16.07 -3.70 -5.01
N LEU A 514 14.82 -3.96 -4.66
CA LEU A 514 14.27 -5.29 -4.37
C LEU A 514 13.12 -5.66 -5.33
N ASP A 515 12.38 -4.66 -5.78
CA ASP A 515 11.27 -4.80 -6.73
C ASP A 515 11.70 -4.66 -8.18
N TYR A 516 11.13 -5.51 -9.05
CA TYR A 516 11.44 -5.51 -10.47
C TYR A 516 10.19 -5.78 -11.33
N ILE A 517 10.25 -5.33 -12.59
CA ILE A 517 9.36 -5.79 -13.67
C ILE A 517 10.26 -6.30 -14.80
N PHE A 518 10.47 -7.62 -14.85
CA PHE A 518 11.18 -8.29 -15.92
C PHE A 518 10.24 -8.67 -17.06
N PHE A 519 10.74 -8.65 -18.29
CA PHE A 519 9.95 -9.00 -19.47
C PHE A 519 10.78 -9.72 -20.54
N THR A 520 10.11 -10.43 -21.45
CA THR A 520 10.72 -11.04 -22.64
C THR A 520 10.85 -10.03 -23.79
N PRO A 521 12.06 -9.56 -24.15
CA PRO A 521 12.25 -8.45 -25.09
C PRO A 521 12.04 -8.82 -26.56
N THR A 522 11.91 -10.10 -26.88
CA THR A 522 11.56 -10.57 -28.23
C THR A 522 10.12 -10.25 -28.60
N LEU A 523 9.22 -10.19 -27.61
CA LEU A 523 7.78 -10.03 -27.81
C LEU A 523 7.22 -8.73 -27.22
N LEU A 524 8.00 -8.03 -26.38
CA LEU A 524 7.59 -6.80 -25.72
C LEU A 524 8.68 -5.74 -25.83
N THR A 525 8.27 -4.49 -26.00
CA THR A 525 9.14 -3.31 -25.92
C THR A 525 8.57 -2.34 -24.88
N PRO A 526 9.36 -1.91 -23.88
CA PRO A 526 8.94 -0.86 -22.96
C PRO A 526 8.89 0.47 -23.70
N THR A 527 7.81 1.22 -23.51
CA THR A 527 7.50 2.47 -24.21
C THR A 527 7.32 3.65 -23.27
N ALA A 528 7.06 3.41 -22.00
CA ALA A 528 7.10 4.41 -20.95
C ALA A 528 7.36 3.76 -19.58
N LEU A 529 7.87 4.53 -18.64
CA LEU A 529 8.11 4.10 -17.26
C LEU A 529 7.50 5.10 -16.28
N LEU A 530 7.04 4.63 -15.13
CA LEU A 530 6.68 5.51 -14.04
C LEU A 530 7.95 6.09 -13.42
N GLU A 531 7.97 7.41 -13.29
CA GLU A 531 9.08 8.16 -12.73
C GLU A 531 9.48 7.61 -11.36
N LEU A 532 10.79 7.49 -11.10
CA LEU A 532 11.28 7.19 -9.76
C LEU A 532 11.36 8.50 -8.97
N PRO A 533 11.08 8.51 -7.66
CA PRO A 533 11.43 9.65 -6.83
C PRO A 533 12.94 9.67 -6.55
N SER A 534 13.51 10.86 -6.30
CA SER A 534 14.85 10.96 -5.70
C SER A 534 14.79 10.70 -4.20
N GLU A 535 15.93 10.37 -3.58
CA GLU A 535 16.00 10.18 -2.13
C GLU A 535 15.59 11.47 -1.40
N GLU A 536 16.01 12.64 -1.89
CA GLU A 536 15.66 13.95 -1.31
C GLU A 536 14.15 14.27 -1.41
N GLU A 537 13.48 13.78 -2.46
CA GLU A 537 12.04 13.93 -2.62
C GLU A 537 11.26 13.07 -1.61
N VAL A 538 11.81 11.91 -1.24
CA VAL A 538 11.23 10.99 -0.25
C VAL A 538 11.57 11.44 1.18
N VAL A 539 12.82 11.79 1.42
CA VAL A 539 13.41 12.22 2.70
C VAL A 539 13.47 13.75 2.73
N ARG A 540 12.34 14.41 3.00
CA ARG A 540 12.31 15.87 3.15
C ARG A 540 12.94 16.29 4.49
N GLY A 541 14.14 16.87 4.46
CA GLY A 541 14.76 17.55 5.60
C GLY A 541 16.20 17.11 5.88
N ASN A 542 16.81 17.67 6.92
CA ASN A 542 18.21 17.46 7.27
C ASN A 542 18.43 16.31 8.27
N SER A 543 17.53 15.33 8.32
CA SER A 543 17.58 14.25 9.32
C SER A 543 18.03 12.93 8.70
N ARG A 544 19.10 12.36 9.24
CA ARG A 544 19.51 10.95 9.07
C ARG A 544 18.51 9.95 9.68
N ASP A 545 17.28 10.39 9.95
CA ASP A 545 16.24 9.73 10.75
C ASP A 545 14.89 9.68 10.01
N SER A 546 14.90 9.54 8.69
CA SER A 546 13.68 9.47 7.88
C SER A 546 13.78 8.38 6.82
N GLY A 547 12.64 7.74 6.55
CA GLY A 547 12.49 6.69 5.55
C GLY A 547 11.02 6.51 5.18
N LEU A 548 10.72 5.39 4.54
CA LEU A 548 9.40 4.91 4.19
C LEU A 548 8.94 3.81 5.18
N PRO A 549 7.62 3.68 5.47
CA PRO A 549 6.55 4.59 5.08
C PRO A 549 6.66 5.92 5.83
N ASN A 550 5.91 6.91 5.36
CA ASN A 550 5.78 8.20 6.02
C ASN A 550 4.42 8.84 5.72
N ALA A 551 4.22 10.10 6.12
CA ALA A 551 2.98 10.83 5.90
C ALA A 551 2.50 10.83 4.43
N ARG A 552 3.40 10.75 3.44
CA ARG A 552 3.06 10.82 2.01
C ARG A 552 3.11 9.46 1.30
N TYR A 553 3.89 8.52 1.82
CA TYR A 553 4.08 7.21 1.22
C TYR A 553 3.61 6.11 2.18
N SER A 554 2.70 5.27 1.71
CA SER A 554 1.97 4.31 2.55
C SER A 554 2.53 2.87 2.55
N SER A 555 3.74 2.71 2.04
CA SER A 555 4.55 1.48 2.10
C SER A 555 6.01 1.88 2.30
N ASP A 556 6.85 0.96 2.78
CA ASP A 556 8.31 1.09 2.76
C ASP A 556 8.93 0.88 1.37
N HIS A 557 8.12 0.43 0.41
CA HIS A 557 8.46 0.34 -1.00
C HIS A 557 7.85 1.48 -1.83
N ILE A 558 8.39 1.70 -3.03
CA ILE A 558 7.79 2.55 -4.07
C ILE A 558 7.20 1.69 -5.19
N SER A 559 6.05 2.09 -5.73
CA SER A 559 5.45 1.36 -6.85
C SER A 559 6.28 1.55 -8.14
N LEU A 560 6.44 0.48 -8.90
CA LEU A 560 7.04 0.52 -10.24
C LEU A 560 5.96 0.30 -11.28
N MET A 561 6.05 0.95 -12.42
CA MET A 561 5.12 0.71 -13.53
C MET A 561 5.78 0.95 -14.88
N ALA A 562 5.44 0.12 -15.85
CA ALA A 562 5.92 0.23 -17.22
C ALA A 562 4.76 0.09 -18.22
N GLU A 563 4.77 0.90 -19.27
CA GLU A 563 3.95 0.70 -20.47
C GLU A 563 4.72 -0.16 -21.47
N PHE A 564 4.13 -1.27 -21.88
CA PHE A 564 4.67 -2.17 -22.90
C PHE A 564 3.89 -2.09 -24.19
N GLN A 565 4.60 -2.27 -25.30
CA GLN A 565 4.07 -2.46 -26.63
C GLN A 565 4.43 -3.88 -27.08
N LEU A 566 3.44 -4.62 -27.59
CA LEU A 566 3.66 -5.93 -28.19
C LEU A 566 4.41 -5.78 -29.52
N VAL A 567 5.46 -6.59 -29.67
CA VAL A 567 6.24 -6.70 -30.91
C VAL A 567 5.58 -7.77 -31.75
N ILE A 568 4.87 -7.37 -32.81
CA ILE A 568 4.33 -8.29 -33.80
C ILE A 568 5.45 -8.50 -34.84
N PRO A 569 5.97 -9.73 -35.01
CA PRO A 569 6.89 -10.01 -36.10
C PRO A 569 6.21 -9.65 -37.42
N PHE A 570 6.86 -8.83 -38.26
CA PHE A 570 6.39 -8.60 -39.62
C PHE A 570 6.28 -9.96 -40.32
N GLN A 571 5.06 -10.44 -40.56
CA GLN A 571 4.86 -11.42 -41.62
C GLN A 571 5.10 -10.66 -42.93
N LEU A 572 6.22 -10.95 -43.58
CA LEU A 572 6.41 -10.62 -44.99
C LEU A 572 5.32 -11.40 -45.75
N GLU A 573 4.24 -10.72 -46.11
CA GLU A 573 3.33 -11.19 -47.18
C GLU A 573 4.03 -11.09 -48.54
#